data_AF-A0A534REN1-F1
#
_entry.id   AF-A0A534REN1-F1
#
_cell.length_a   1.000
_cell.length_b   1.000
_cell.length_c   1.000
_cell.angle_alpha   90.00
_cell.angle_beta   90.00
_cell.angle_gamma   90.00
#
_symmetry.space_group_name_H-M   'P 1'
#
loop_
_entity.id
_entity.type
_entity.pdbx_description
1 polymer ?
#
loop_
_entity_poly.entity_id
_entity_poly.type
_entity_poly.pdbx_seq_one_letter_code
_entity_poly.pdbx_strand_id
1 'polypeptide(L)'
;MPKSRPRPRKPIPSFRSEQEEREFWETHDTADYVDWSQGRIVRFPNLKPSTTTISLRLPTPLLADLKALANKRDVPYQSLLKVFVAERVAAEQQLPNKRFQRTAGRAAQHRRSLRAGGR
;
A
#
# COMPACT_ATOMS: atom_id res chain seq x y z
N MET A 1 8.66 -29.08 33.73
CA MET A 1 8.07 -27.75 33.47
C MET A 1 6.55 -27.90 33.45
N PRO A 2 5.78 -27.08 34.18
CA PRO A 2 4.33 -27.25 34.26
C PRO A 2 3.68 -26.87 32.92
N LYS A 3 2.85 -27.77 32.36
CA LYS A 3 2.08 -27.52 31.14
C LYS A 3 0.90 -26.61 31.48
N SER A 4 0.86 -25.41 30.91
CA SER A 4 -0.26 -24.47 31.07
C SER A 4 -1.54 -25.03 30.44
N ARG A 5 -2.66 -25.02 31.17
CA ARG A 5 -3.98 -25.38 30.66
C ARG A 5 -4.41 -24.44 29.51
N PRO A 6 -4.91 -24.96 28.38
CA PRO A 6 -5.41 -24.10 27.30
C PRO A 6 -6.69 -23.36 27.74
N ARG A 7 -6.76 -22.06 27.42
CA ARG A 7 -7.95 -21.23 27.66
C ARG A 7 -9.07 -21.62 26.68
N PRO A 8 -10.35 -21.66 27.09
CA PRO A 8 -11.47 -21.92 26.19
C PRO A 8 -11.59 -20.78 25.17
N ARG A 9 -11.71 -21.14 23.88
CA ARG A 9 -11.76 -20.18 22.77
C ARG A 9 -13.19 -19.75 22.46
N LYS A 10 -13.34 -18.52 22.00
CA LYS A 10 -14.62 -17.95 21.58
C LYS A 10 -14.97 -18.42 20.17
N PRO A 11 -16.26 -18.62 19.84
CA PRO A 11 -16.68 -18.99 18.48
C PRO A 11 -16.37 -17.84 17.51
N ILE A 12 -15.93 -18.18 16.30
CA ILE A 12 -15.67 -17.21 15.22
C ILE A 12 -17.02 -16.69 14.69
N PRO A 13 -17.25 -15.36 14.64
CA PRO A 13 -18.48 -14.80 14.10
C PRO A 13 -18.66 -15.08 12.60
N SER A 14 -19.90 -15.16 12.12
CA SER A 14 -20.20 -15.21 10.69
C SER A 14 -20.27 -13.81 10.09
N PHE A 15 -19.38 -13.49 9.16
CA PHE A 15 -19.36 -12.19 8.47
C PHE A 15 -20.10 -12.26 7.14
N ARG A 16 -20.73 -11.16 6.72
CA ARG A 16 -21.40 -11.07 5.42
C ARG A 16 -20.50 -10.53 4.31
N SER A 17 -19.41 -9.87 4.66
CA SER A 17 -18.45 -9.29 3.72
C SER A 17 -17.01 -9.34 4.25
N GLU A 18 -16.03 -9.37 3.35
CA GLU A 18 -14.60 -9.33 3.71
C GLU A 18 -14.21 -8.03 4.46
N GLN A 19 -14.94 -6.95 4.23
CA GLN A 19 -14.66 -5.66 4.84
C GLN A 19 -15.07 -5.63 6.32
N GLU A 20 -16.24 -6.19 6.63
CA GLU A 20 -16.73 -6.41 8.00
C GLU A 20 -15.80 -7.34 8.78
N GLU A 21 -15.30 -8.39 8.12
CA GLU A 21 -14.31 -9.30 8.71
C GLU A 21 -13.00 -8.58 9.07
N ARG A 22 -12.49 -7.72 8.17
CA ARG A 22 -11.27 -6.95 8.43
C ARG A 22 -11.41 -6.01 9.62
N GLU A 23 -12.49 -5.24 9.67
CA GLU A 23 -12.76 -4.31 10.77
C GLU A 23 -12.87 -5.03 12.12
N PHE A 24 -13.46 -6.23 12.12
CA PHE A 24 -13.52 -7.08 13.30
C PHE A 24 -12.12 -7.55 13.74
N TRP A 25 -11.29 -8.05 12.82
CA TRP A 25 -9.95 -8.53 13.15
C TRP A 25 -8.95 -7.42 13.49
N GLU A 26 -9.14 -6.19 13.01
CA GLU A 26 -8.33 -5.03 13.41
C GLU A 26 -8.55 -4.64 14.88
N THR A 27 -9.75 -4.93 15.41
CA THR A 27 -10.16 -4.52 16.76
C THR A 27 -10.09 -5.64 17.80
N HIS A 28 -9.99 -6.91 17.38
CA HIS A 28 -10.05 -8.07 18.25
C HIS A 28 -8.76 -8.92 18.21
N ASP A 29 -8.30 -9.38 19.38
CA ASP A 29 -7.13 -10.27 19.48
C ASP A 29 -7.45 -11.67 18.93
N THR A 30 -6.71 -12.07 17.89
CA THR A 30 -6.87 -13.34 17.19
C THR A 30 -6.53 -14.55 18.06
N ALA A 31 -5.79 -14.38 19.16
CA ALA A 31 -5.43 -15.46 20.10
C ALA A 31 -6.64 -16.06 20.85
N ASP A 32 -7.73 -15.29 20.99
CA ASP A 32 -8.96 -15.73 21.66
C ASP A 32 -9.85 -16.62 20.78
N TYR A 33 -9.63 -16.62 19.46
CA TYR A 33 -10.50 -17.24 18.46
C TYR A 33 -9.81 -18.36 17.67
N VAL A 34 -8.50 -18.27 17.43
CA VAL A 34 -7.78 -19.17 16.50
C VAL A 34 -6.84 -20.13 17.22
N ASP A 35 -6.85 -21.40 16.79
CA ASP A 35 -5.88 -22.40 17.23
C ASP A 35 -4.55 -22.31 16.48
N TRP A 36 -3.66 -21.45 16.94
CA TRP A 36 -2.32 -21.33 16.39
C TRP A 36 -1.46 -22.60 16.55
N SER A 37 -1.81 -23.52 17.46
CA SER A 37 -1.10 -24.81 17.59
C SER A 37 -1.37 -25.77 16.44
N GLN A 38 -2.47 -25.56 15.71
CA GLN A 38 -2.84 -26.32 14.52
C GLN A 38 -2.43 -25.59 13.21
N GLY A 39 -1.81 -24.41 13.33
CA GLY A 39 -1.35 -23.62 12.20
C GLY A 39 -0.30 -24.38 11.39
N ARG A 40 -0.52 -24.54 10.09
CA ARG A 40 0.46 -25.10 9.16
C ARG A 40 1.08 -23.98 8.34
N ILE A 41 2.40 -24.03 8.17
CA ILE A 41 3.09 -23.15 7.22
C ILE A 41 2.65 -23.58 5.82
N VAL A 42 1.69 -22.86 5.26
CA VAL A 42 1.24 -23.04 3.88
C VAL A 42 2.02 -22.07 2.99
N ARG A 43 2.69 -22.61 1.97
CA ARG A 43 3.16 -21.79 0.85
C ARG A 43 1.96 -21.60 -0.07
N PHE A 44 1.74 -20.38 -0.54
CA PHE A 44 0.74 -20.05 -1.54
C PHE A 44 1.41 -19.92 -2.91
N PRO A 45 1.81 -21.02 -3.57
CA PRO A 45 2.49 -20.97 -4.87
C PRO A 45 1.61 -20.37 -5.98
N ASN A 46 0.29 -20.33 -5.78
CA ASN A 46 -0.70 -19.89 -6.76
C ASN A 46 -1.33 -18.51 -6.47
N LEU A 47 -0.88 -17.78 -5.44
CA LEU A 47 -1.11 -16.33 -5.42
C LEU A 47 -0.36 -15.77 -6.62
N LYS A 48 -1.06 -15.36 -7.69
CA LYS A 48 -0.40 -14.80 -8.88
C LYS A 48 0.29 -13.49 -8.46
N PRO A 49 1.64 -13.38 -8.46
CA PRO A 49 2.23 -12.09 -8.77
C PRO A 49 1.86 -11.82 -10.22
N SER A 50 0.71 -11.18 -10.47
CA SER A 50 0.27 -10.92 -11.83
C SER A 50 1.20 -9.88 -12.46
N THR A 51 2.24 -10.36 -13.15
CA THR A 51 3.06 -9.54 -14.02
C THR A 51 2.30 -9.33 -15.32
N THR A 52 1.76 -8.14 -15.50
CA THR A 52 1.16 -7.73 -16.77
C THR A 52 2.24 -7.18 -17.69
N THR A 53 2.32 -7.72 -18.91
CA THR A 53 3.20 -7.17 -19.95
C THR A 53 2.65 -5.82 -20.41
N ILE A 54 3.47 -4.78 -20.30
CA ILE A 54 3.17 -3.44 -20.79
C ILE A 54 4.19 -3.03 -21.84
N SER A 55 3.73 -2.27 -22.85
CA SER A 55 4.62 -1.62 -23.81
C SER A 55 4.90 -0.20 -23.33
N LEU A 56 6.14 0.07 -22.92
CA LEU A 56 6.58 1.38 -22.44
C LEU A 56 7.65 1.97 -23.39
N ARG A 57 7.54 3.26 -23.70
CA ARG A 57 8.57 4.00 -24.44
C ARG A 57 9.54 4.65 -23.46
N LEU A 58 10.84 4.42 -23.67
CA LEU A 58 11.92 5.03 -22.90
C LEU A 58 12.89 5.73 -23.86
N PRO A 59 13.47 6.89 -23.49
CA PRO A 59 14.55 7.49 -24.25
C PRO A 59 15.75 6.53 -24.37
N THR A 60 16.32 6.42 -25.56
CA THR A 60 17.50 5.57 -25.83
C THR A 60 18.67 5.78 -24.86
N PRO A 61 19.10 7.01 -24.51
CA PRO A 61 20.21 7.19 -23.58
C PRO A 61 19.91 6.62 -22.19
N LEU A 62 18.69 6.84 -21.68
CA LEU A 62 18.29 6.32 -20.37
C LEU A 62 18.30 4.78 -20.34
N LEU A 63 17.87 4.14 -21.43
CA LEU A 63 17.93 2.68 -21.54
C LEU A 63 19.37 2.15 -21.53
N ALA A 64 20.30 2.87 -22.17
CA ALA A 64 21.73 2.51 -22.16
C ALA A 64 22.32 2.63 -20.75
N ASP A 65 22.04 3.73 -20.05
CA ASP A 65 22.48 3.94 -18.67
C ASP A 65 21.93 2.87 -17.72
N LEU A 66 20.65 2.53 -17.86
CA LEU A 66 20.01 1.48 -17.07
C LEU A 66 20.66 0.11 -17.29
N LYS A 67 21.00 -0.24 -18.54
CA LYS A 67 21.71 -1.48 -18.86
C LYS A 67 23.12 -1.49 -18.26
N ALA A 68 23.84 -0.38 -18.34
CA ALA A 68 25.17 -0.26 -17.74
C ALA A 68 25.12 -0.42 -16.21
N LEU A 69 24.14 0.20 -15.55
CA LEU A 69 23.93 0.06 -14.10
C LEU A 69 23.54 -1.36 -13.70
N ALA A 70 22.70 -2.02 -14.50
CA ALA A 70 22.27 -3.38 -14.25
C ALA A 70 23.43 -4.38 -14.33
N ASN A 71 24.29 -4.25 -15.35
CA ASN A 71 25.50 -5.05 -15.50
C ASN A 71 26.46 -4.84 -14.31
N LYS A 72 26.65 -3.60 -13.85
CA LYS A 72 27.50 -3.31 -12.67
C LYS A 72 26.99 -3.96 -11.39
N ARG A 73 25.68 -4.21 -11.30
CA ARG A 73 25.03 -4.84 -10.14
C ARG A 73 24.77 -6.33 -10.34
N ASP A 74 25.24 -6.90 -11.45
CA ASP A 74 25.02 -8.30 -11.85
C ASP A 74 23.54 -8.72 -11.85
N VAL A 75 22.67 -7.84 -12.36
CA VAL A 75 21.23 -8.10 -12.48
C VAL A 75 20.71 -7.78 -13.87
N PRO A 76 19.64 -8.43 -14.34
CA PRO A 76 18.97 -8.04 -15.58
C PRO A 76 18.39 -6.62 -15.50
N TYR A 77 18.52 -5.82 -16.55
CA TYR A 77 18.03 -4.43 -16.57
C TYR A 77 16.52 -4.32 -16.31
N GLN A 78 15.74 -5.32 -16.73
CA GLN A 78 14.30 -5.38 -16.47
C GLN A 78 13.98 -5.57 -14.98
N SER A 79 14.79 -6.36 -14.28
CA SER A 79 14.66 -6.56 -12.83
C SER A 79 15.02 -5.27 -12.10
N LEU A 80 16.13 -4.62 -12.50
CA LEU A 80 16.53 -3.33 -11.92
C LEU A 80 15.46 -2.25 -12.12
N LEU A 81 14.85 -2.19 -13.31
CA LEU A 81 13.76 -1.27 -13.61
C LEU A 81 12.58 -1.45 -12.65
N LYS A 82 12.17 -2.70 -12.41
CA LYS A 82 11.05 -3.01 -11.51
C LYS A 82 11.33 -2.53 -10.08
N VAL A 83 12.56 -2.73 -9.60
CA VAL A 83 12.98 -2.26 -8.27
C VAL A 83 12.90 -0.75 -8.19
N PHE A 84 13.50 -0.02 -9.14
CA PHE A 84 13.47 1.44 -9.14
C PHE A 84 12.05 2.02 -9.21
N VAL A 85 11.18 1.44 -10.03
CA VAL A 85 9.78 1.89 -10.11
C VAL A 85 9.06 1.64 -8.78
N ALA A 86 9.24 0.47 -8.18
CA ALA A 86 8.62 0.13 -6.90
C ALA A 86 9.07 1.07 -5.77
N GLU A 87 10.37 1.34 -5.67
CA GLU A 87 10.94 2.26 -4.68
C GLU A 87 10.36 3.68 -4.82
N ARG A 88 10.24 4.19 -6.05
CA ARG A 88 9.70 5.53 -6.31
C ARG A 88 8.20 5.61 -6.01
N VAL A 89 7.44 4.58 -6.34
CA VAL A 89 6.00 4.53 -5.99
C VAL A 89 5.81 4.48 -4.48
N ALA A 90 6.57 3.66 -3.77
CA ALA A 90 6.49 3.56 -2.31
C ALA A 90 6.85 4.90 -1.64
N ALA A 91 7.89 5.59 -2.14
CA ALA A 91 8.27 6.90 -1.65
C ALA A 91 7.16 7.95 -1.86
N GLU A 92 6.52 7.97 -3.03
CA GLU A 92 5.45 8.94 -3.33
C GLU A 92 4.17 8.68 -2.51
N GLN A 93 3.86 7.41 -2.24
CA GLN A 93 2.71 7.03 -1.38
C GLN A 93 2.91 7.42 0.09
N GLN A 94 4.15 7.45 0.57
CA GLN A 94 4.49 7.85 1.93
C GLN A 94 4.53 9.37 2.12
N LEU A 95 4.64 10.15 1.04
CA LEU A 95 4.59 11.60 1.11
C LEU A 95 3.14 12.06 1.42
N PRO A 96 2.90 12.84 2.48
CA PRO A 96 1.57 13.38 2.74
C PRO A 96 1.15 14.25 1.56
N ASN A 97 -0.06 13.97 1.07
CA ASN A 97 -0.61 14.46 -0.19
C ASN A 97 -0.84 16.00 -0.17
N LYS A 98 0.24 16.79 -0.23
CA LYS A 98 0.22 18.27 -0.18
C LYS A 98 -0.25 18.91 -1.48
N ARG A 99 -0.28 18.16 -2.59
CA ARG A 99 -0.70 18.69 -3.90
C ARG A 99 -2.23 18.83 -4.03
N PHE A 100 -3.02 18.05 -3.30
CA PHE A 100 -4.49 18.12 -3.36
C PHE A 100 -5.12 19.26 -2.53
N GLN A 101 -4.37 19.96 -1.67
CA GLN A 101 -4.93 21.07 -0.87
C GLN A 101 -4.80 22.46 -1.50
N ARG A 102 -4.12 22.62 -2.64
CA ARG A 102 -3.89 23.95 -3.24
C ARG A 102 -5.05 24.50 -4.06
N THR A 103 -6.05 23.69 -4.40
CA THR A 103 -7.24 24.15 -5.15
C THR A 103 -8.40 24.59 -4.27
N ALA A 104 -8.42 24.26 -2.97
CA ALA A 104 -9.50 24.67 -2.07
C ALA A 104 -9.31 26.07 -1.42
N GLY A 105 -8.12 26.68 -1.54
CA GLY A 105 -7.78 27.92 -0.82
C GLY A 105 -7.99 29.23 -1.59
N ARG A 106 -8.36 29.21 -2.88
CA ARG A 106 -8.38 30.43 -3.72
C ARG A 106 -9.77 31.02 -4.00
N ALA A 107 -10.82 30.53 -3.34
CA ALA A 107 -12.19 31.03 -3.52
C ALA A 107 -12.71 31.92 -2.37
N ALA A 108 -11.90 32.18 -1.32
CA ALA A 108 -12.38 32.88 -0.11
C ALA A 108 -11.82 34.32 0.09
N GLN A 109 -11.19 34.93 -0.93
CA GLN A 109 -10.59 36.27 -0.78
C GLN A 109 -11.23 37.38 -1.62
N HIS A 110 -12.35 37.13 -2.31
CA HIS A 110 -13.04 38.13 -3.14
C HIS A 110 -14.48 38.44 -2.68
N ARG A 111 -14.72 38.60 -1.37
CA ARG A 111 -15.94 39.26 -0.85
C ARG A 111 -15.64 40.15 0.36
N ARG A 112 -14.72 41.09 0.22
CA ARG A 112 -14.58 42.23 1.14
C ARG A 112 -14.16 43.48 0.38
N SER A 113 -15.11 44.07 -0.33
CA SER A 113 -15.09 45.47 -0.76
C SER A 113 -16.38 45.69 -1.54
N LEU A 114 -17.43 46.16 -0.85
CA LEU A 114 -18.55 46.97 -1.36
C LEU A 114 -19.58 47.11 -0.22
N ARG A 115 -19.17 47.78 0.86
CA ARG A 115 -20.09 48.47 1.78
C ARG A 115 -19.38 49.69 2.33
N ALA A 116 -19.17 50.67 1.47
CA ALA A 116 -18.80 52.03 1.85
C ALA A 116 -19.22 52.98 0.71
N GLY A 117 -20.07 53.95 1.05
CA GLY A 117 -20.66 54.97 0.16
C GLY A 117 -22.16 54.73 -0.02
N GLY A 118 -23.09 55.51 0.53
CA GLY A 118 -23.01 56.84 1.12
C GLY A 118 -24.09 57.72 0.47
N ARG A 119 -25.03 58.16 1.30
CA ARG A 119 -26.22 59.02 1.04
C ARG A 119 -27.48 58.30 0.58
#